data_AF-A0A1G4WAE2-F1
#
_entry.id   AF-A0A1G4WAE2-F1
#
_cell.length_a   1.000
_cell.length_b   1.000
_cell.length_c   1.000
_cell.angle_alpha   90.00
_cell.angle_beta   90.00
_cell.angle_gamma   90.00
#
_symmetry.space_group_name_H-M   'P 1'
#
loop_
_entity.id
_entity.type
_entity.pdbx_description
1 polymer ?
#
loop_
_entity_poly.entity_id
_entity_poly.type
_entity_poly.pdbx_seq_one_letter_code
_entity_poly.pdbx_strand_id
1 'polypeptide(L)'
;MTTKYKNFVISIFSDSAYSLDSSDNLYNYDKKYFDESDYIFPSIYGIRVVRDEEEFSAIIGSAGGATAASNKSVIVENDKLFMCCGDSVYCLSLPDLNLNWKTKVDTITCFELFKIDNFFIVHGELEITRLSIEGEIEWQHSGRDIFVTQNGENDFEIKNGIIIAKDWDNNEYKFDFKGNVIN
;
A
#
# COMPACT_ATOMS: atom_id res chain seq x y z
N MET A 1 8.17 -10.17 -3.69
CA MET A 1 8.64 -10.45 -2.32
C MET A 1 7.96 -11.69 -1.76
N THR A 2 8.57 -12.34 -0.77
CA THR A 2 7.95 -13.44 -0.02
C THR A 2 8.14 -13.21 1.47
N THR A 3 7.09 -13.44 2.26
CA THR A 3 7.13 -13.36 3.72
C THR A 3 6.43 -14.55 4.36
N LYS A 4 6.77 -14.85 5.61
CA LYS A 4 6.14 -15.92 6.40
C LYS A 4 5.38 -15.31 7.57
N TYR A 5 4.19 -15.80 7.82
CA TYR A 5 3.37 -15.40 8.96
C TYR A 5 2.59 -16.60 9.46
N LYS A 6 2.80 -17.00 10.72
CA LYS A 6 2.30 -18.27 11.27
C LYS A 6 2.69 -19.45 10.34
N ASN A 7 1.73 -20.26 9.90
CA ASN A 7 1.92 -21.35 8.93
C ASN A 7 1.66 -20.92 7.48
N PHE A 8 1.60 -19.60 7.19
CA PHE A 8 1.39 -19.09 5.84
C PHE A 8 2.71 -18.71 5.18
N VAL A 9 2.87 -19.08 3.91
CA VAL A 9 3.88 -18.52 3.02
C VAL A 9 3.18 -17.60 2.03
N ILE A 10 3.48 -16.30 2.12
CA ILE A 10 2.82 -15.26 1.34
C ILE A 10 3.80 -14.75 0.29
N SER A 11 3.45 -14.89 -0.99
CA SER A 11 4.23 -14.40 -2.12
C SER A 11 3.46 -13.30 -2.85
N ILE A 12 4.13 -12.18 -3.07
CA ILE A 12 3.58 -11.01 -3.74
C ILE A 12 4.51 -10.66 -4.89
N PHE A 13 3.98 -10.52 -6.10
CA PHE A 13 4.77 -10.25 -7.29
C PHE A 13 4.01 -9.35 -8.25
N SER A 14 4.76 -8.51 -8.97
CA SER A 14 4.16 -7.68 -10.01
C SER A 14 3.65 -8.56 -11.14
N ASP A 15 2.42 -8.32 -11.57
CA ASP A 15 1.78 -8.99 -12.70
C ASP A 15 1.20 -7.94 -13.66
N SER A 16 2.06 -7.02 -14.10
CA SER A 16 1.69 -5.85 -14.91
C SER A 16 1.13 -6.20 -16.30
N ALA A 17 1.34 -7.44 -16.78
CA ALA A 17 0.79 -7.92 -18.04
C ALA A 17 -0.63 -8.50 -17.89
N TYR A 18 -1.12 -8.66 -16.66
CA TYR A 18 -2.44 -9.20 -16.43
C TYR A 18 -3.52 -8.27 -17.00
N SER A 19 -4.52 -8.87 -17.64
CA SER A 19 -5.69 -8.16 -18.16
C SER A 19 -6.98 -8.88 -17.76
N LEU A 20 -8.01 -8.11 -17.42
CA LEU A 20 -9.32 -8.69 -17.09
C LEU A 20 -9.85 -9.47 -18.29
N ASP A 21 -10.32 -10.69 -18.01
CA ASP A 21 -10.94 -11.61 -18.97
C ASP A 21 -10.09 -12.05 -20.17
N SER A 22 -8.77 -11.85 -20.12
CA SER A 22 -7.85 -12.41 -21.11
C SER A 22 -7.55 -13.90 -20.85
N SER A 23 -7.61 -14.70 -21.90
CA SER A 23 -7.14 -16.09 -21.89
C SER A 23 -5.62 -16.20 -21.90
N ASP A 24 -4.91 -15.12 -22.22
CA ASP A 24 -3.45 -15.09 -22.38
C ASP A 24 -2.73 -14.79 -21.06
N ASN A 25 -3.48 -14.58 -19.96
CA ASN A 25 -2.91 -14.37 -18.63
C ASN A 25 -2.07 -15.57 -18.20
N LEU A 26 -0.85 -15.30 -17.75
CA LEU A 26 0.10 -16.33 -17.29
C LEU A 26 -0.43 -17.10 -16.07
N TYR A 27 -1.23 -16.42 -15.24
CA TYR A 27 -1.76 -16.95 -13.99
C TYR A 27 -3.27 -16.73 -13.89
N ASN A 28 -3.94 -17.69 -13.26
CA ASN A 28 -5.31 -17.55 -12.81
C ASN A 28 -5.31 -17.20 -11.32
N TYR A 29 -6.30 -16.42 -10.91
CA TYR A 29 -6.47 -15.98 -9.53
C TYR A 29 -7.91 -16.27 -9.07
N ASP A 30 -8.06 -16.74 -7.84
CA ASP A 30 -9.36 -17.06 -7.25
C ASP A 30 -10.19 -15.78 -7.04
N LYS A 31 -9.52 -14.68 -6.73
CA LYS A 31 -10.11 -13.37 -6.45
C LYS A 31 -9.44 -12.26 -7.25
N LYS A 32 -10.23 -11.30 -7.70
CA LYS A 32 -9.80 -10.19 -8.55
C LYS A 32 -10.36 -8.90 -7.97
N TYR A 33 -9.49 -7.96 -7.60
CA TYR A 33 -9.87 -6.68 -7.01
C TYR A 33 -9.23 -5.53 -7.80
N PHE A 34 -10.06 -4.84 -8.57
CA PHE A 34 -9.67 -3.72 -9.41
C PHE A 34 -10.69 -2.60 -9.26
N ASP A 35 -10.26 -1.37 -9.53
CA ASP A 35 -11.23 -0.32 -9.83
C ASP A 35 -11.93 -0.59 -11.15
N GLU A 36 -13.12 -0.01 -11.32
CA GLU A 36 -13.65 0.17 -12.66
C GLU A 36 -12.83 1.26 -13.36
N SER A 37 -12.13 0.89 -14.42
CA SER A 37 -11.27 1.80 -15.18
C SER A 37 -11.16 1.32 -16.61
N ASP A 38 -11.27 2.25 -17.56
CA ASP A 38 -10.97 2.00 -18.97
C ASP A 38 -9.45 2.00 -19.24
N TYR A 39 -8.63 2.36 -18.24
CA TYR A 39 -7.18 2.44 -18.34
C TYR A 39 -6.48 1.24 -17.71
N ILE A 40 -5.35 0.86 -18.31
CA ILE A 40 -4.44 -0.16 -17.75
C ILE A 40 -3.87 0.34 -16.43
N PHE A 41 -3.99 -0.48 -15.39
CA PHE A 41 -3.42 -0.19 -14.09
C PHE A 41 -1.88 -0.35 -14.13
N PRO A 42 -1.11 0.66 -13.72
CA PRO A 42 0.35 0.56 -13.68
C PRO A 42 0.84 -0.29 -12.50
N SER A 43 0.04 -0.37 -11.42
CA SER A 43 0.30 -1.21 -10.27
C SER A 43 -0.66 -2.39 -10.26
N ILE A 44 -0.18 -3.56 -10.68
CA ILE A 44 -0.92 -4.83 -10.61
C ILE A 44 -0.07 -5.86 -9.88
N TYR A 45 -0.66 -6.52 -8.89
CA TYR A 45 0.03 -7.44 -8.01
C TYR A 45 -0.74 -8.74 -7.82
N GLY A 46 -0.09 -9.84 -8.20
CA GLY A 46 -0.48 -11.18 -7.82
C GLY A 46 -0.06 -11.48 -6.39
N ILE A 47 -0.98 -12.04 -5.62
CA ILE A 47 -0.79 -12.45 -4.22
C ILE A 47 -1.14 -13.93 -4.12
N ARG A 48 -0.21 -14.72 -3.59
CA ARG A 48 -0.41 -16.15 -3.29
C ARG A 48 -0.13 -16.42 -1.84
N VAL A 49 -1.02 -17.17 -1.20
CA VAL A 49 -0.88 -17.61 0.18
C VAL A 49 -0.95 -19.12 0.19
N VAL A 50 0.13 -19.76 0.61
CA VAL A 50 0.16 -21.22 0.84
C VAL A 50 -0.01 -21.46 2.34
N ARG A 51 -1.03 -22.24 2.70
CA ARG A 51 -1.26 -22.73 4.06
C ARG A 51 -1.26 -24.26 4.00
N ASP A 52 -0.22 -24.87 4.55
CA ASP A 52 0.01 -26.32 4.47
C ASP A 52 0.06 -26.81 3.01
N GLU A 53 -0.98 -27.51 2.53
CA GLU A 53 -1.10 -27.97 1.12
C GLU A 53 -2.12 -27.16 0.29
N GLU A 54 -2.81 -26.19 0.91
CA GLU A 54 -3.80 -25.34 0.24
C GLU A 54 -3.15 -24.05 -0.28
N GLU A 55 -3.49 -23.66 -1.50
CA GLU A 55 -3.09 -22.38 -2.10
C GLU A 55 -4.32 -21.48 -2.30
N PHE A 56 -4.18 -20.22 -1.93
CA PHE A 56 -5.15 -19.16 -2.16
C PHE A 56 -4.49 -18.06 -2.98
N SER A 57 -5.23 -17.51 -3.94
CA SER A 57 -4.68 -16.53 -4.87
C SER A 57 -5.64 -15.35 -5.09
N ALA A 58 -5.08 -14.16 -5.07
CA ALA A 58 -5.80 -12.95 -5.44
C ALA A 58 -4.91 -12.06 -6.30
N ILE A 59 -5.53 -11.25 -7.14
CA ILE A 59 -4.85 -10.18 -7.85
C ILE A 59 -5.50 -8.85 -7.48
N ILE A 60 -4.66 -7.87 -7.18
CA ILE A 60 -5.08 -6.49 -6.90
C ILE A 60 -4.50 -5.55 -7.94
N GLY A 61 -5.25 -4.51 -8.30
CA GLY A 61 -4.75 -3.41 -9.12
C GLY A 61 -5.42 -2.09 -8.77
N SER A 62 -4.67 -1.00 -8.85
CA SER A 62 -5.21 0.36 -8.62
C SER A 62 -4.70 1.33 -9.66
N ALA A 63 -5.44 2.43 -9.82
CA ALA A 63 -4.99 3.59 -10.54
C ALA A 63 -3.78 4.26 -9.83
N GLY A 64 -3.25 5.31 -10.45
CA GLY A 64 -2.13 6.06 -9.90
C GLY A 64 -0.79 5.67 -10.51
N GLY A 65 0.29 5.74 -9.74
CA GLY A 65 1.65 5.42 -10.14
C GLY A 65 2.06 3.98 -9.83
N ALA A 66 3.32 3.67 -10.08
CA ALA A 66 3.91 2.40 -9.70
C ALA A 66 4.29 2.40 -8.22
N THR A 67 3.64 1.58 -7.40
CA THR A 67 4.12 1.24 -6.06
C THR A 67 5.10 0.09 -6.18
N ALA A 68 6.16 0.02 -5.38
CA ALA A 68 7.01 -1.18 -5.29
C ALA A 68 6.51 -2.13 -4.19
N ALA A 69 6.28 -3.40 -4.51
CA ALA A 69 5.99 -4.42 -3.48
C ALA A 69 7.25 -4.79 -2.68
N SER A 70 7.35 -4.26 -1.46
CA SER A 70 8.48 -4.43 -0.56
C SER A 70 8.02 -4.60 0.89
N ASN A 71 8.96 -4.88 1.79
CA ASN A 71 8.70 -4.93 3.23
C ASN A 71 8.25 -3.58 3.82
N LYS A 72 8.38 -2.48 3.08
CA LYS A 72 7.91 -1.15 3.51
C LYS A 72 6.49 -0.84 3.07
N SER A 73 5.98 -1.52 2.05
CA SER A 73 4.65 -1.28 1.46
C SER A 73 3.66 -2.40 1.78
N VAL A 74 4.07 -3.38 2.59
CA VAL A 74 3.27 -4.54 2.98
C VAL A 74 3.39 -4.79 4.47
N ILE A 75 2.25 -4.94 5.13
CA ILE A 75 2.15 -5.34 6.54
C ILE A 75 1.31 -6.61 6.63
N VAL A 76 1.75 -7.58 7.42
CA VAL A 76 0.97 -8.79 7.71
C VAL A 76 0.80 -8.94 9.21
N GLU A 77 -0.44 -8.85 9.68
CA GLU A 77 -0.76 -8.93 11.11
C GLU A 77 -2.24 -9.23 11.32
N ASN A 78 -2.59 -9.85 12.44
CA ASN A 78 -3.99 -10.13 12.82
C ASN A 78 -4.76 -10.87 11.72
N ASP A 79 -4.06 -11.79 11.06
CA ASP A 79 -4.57 -12.59 9.94
C ASP A 79 -5.10 -11.72 8.80
N LYS A 80 -4.46 -10.57 8.57
CA LYS A 80 -4.72 -9.65 7.47
C LYS A 80 -3.41 -9.28 6.78
N LEU A 81 -3.52 -9.02 5.49
CA LEU A 81 -2.48 -8.42 4.64
C LEU A 81 -2.92 -7.00 4.28
N PHE A 82 -2.08 -6.03 4.62
CA PHE A 82 -2.23 -4.64 4.21
C PHE A 82 -1.17 -4.33 3.18
N MET A 83 -1.54 -3.69 2.07
CA MET A 83 -0.61 -3.44 0.98
C MET A 83 -0.93 -2.15 0.23
N CYS A 84 0.10 -1.32 0.01
CA CYS A 84 0.05 -0.23 -0.95
C CYS A 84 0.02 -0.78 -2.39
N CYS A 85 -0.86 -0.25 -3.22
CA CYS A 85 -0.98 -0.58 -4.63
C CYS A 85 -1.49 0.65 -5.38
N GLY A 86 -0.60 1.31 -6.14
CA GLY A 86 -0.91 2.58 -6.79
C GLY A 86 -1.28 3.64 -5.76
N ASP A 87 -2.35 4.36 -6.02
CA ASP A 87 -2.88 5.43 -5.16
C ASP A 87 -3.64 4.94 -3.90
N SER A 88 -3.67 3.63 -3.67
CA SER A 88 -4.55 3.00 -2.67
C SER A 88 -3.85 2.03 -1.72
N VAL A 89 -4.45 1.82 -0.55
CA VAL A 89 -4.11 0.73 0.39
C VAL A 89 -5.24 -0.28 0.42
N TYR A 90 -4.86 -1.56 0.31
CA TYR A 90 -5.75 -2.72 0.40
C TYR A 90 -5.60 -3.42 1.74
N CYS A 91 -6.70 -3.96 2.25
CA CYS A 91 -6.73 -4.88 3.38
C CYS A 91 -7.43 -6.18 2.98
N LEU A 92 -6.68 -7.27 2.95
CA LEU A 92 -7.16 -8.61 2.61
C LEU A 92 -7.08 -9.54 3.83
N SER A 93 -8.08 -10.40 4.01
CA SER A 93 -8.06 -11.45 5.04
C SER A 93 -7.10 -12.58 4.64
N LEU A 94 -6.49 -13.24 5.63
CA LEU A 94 -5.67 -14.42 5.43
C LEU A 94 -6.37 -15.66 6.02
N PRO A 95 -6.22 -16.84 5.39
CA PRO A 95 -5.45 -17.06 4.17
C PRO A 95 -6.25 -16.79 2.89
N ASP A 96 -7.55 -16.59 2.97
CA ASP A 96 -8.46 -16.65 1.82
C ASP A 96 -8.38 -15.45 0.87
N LEU A 97 -7.70 -14.36 1.24
CA LEU A 97 -7.57 -13.13 0.48
C LEU A 97 -8.90 -12.42 0.20
N ASN A 98 -9.90 -12.54 1.10
CA ASN A 98 -11.11 -11.71 1.02
C ASN A 98 -10.79 -10.22 1.24
N LEU A 99 -11.27 -9.35 0.33
CA LEU A 99 -11.19 -7.91 0.51
C LEU A 99 -12.04 -7.45 1.70
N ASN A 100 -11.39 -6.86 2.71
CA ASN A 100 -12.06 -6.20 3.82
C ASN A 100 -12.38 -4.75 3.45
N TRP A 101 -11.37 -4.02 2.99
CA TRP A 101 -11.50 -2.64 2.56
C TRP A 101 -10.37 -2.27 1.59
N LYS A 102 -10.65 -1.24 0.80
CA LYS A 102 -9.70 -0.52 -0.06
C LYS A 102 -9.97 0.96 0.12
N THR A 103 -8.91 1.74 0.30
CA THR A 103 -9.01 3.19 0.42
C THR A 103 -7.98 3.83 -0.49
N LYS A 104 -8.39 4.82 -1.27
CA LYS A 104 -7.48 5.72 -2.01
C LYS A 104 -6.93 6.73 -1.01
N VAL A 105 -5.61 6.76 -0.83
CA VAL A 105 -4.93 7.49 0.26
C VAL A 105 -3.83 8.41 -0.24
N ASP A 106 -3.54 8.37 -1.53
CA ASP A 106 -2.71 9.35 -2.22
C ASP A 106 -3.42 9.73 -3.53
N THR A 107 -3.08 10.87 -4.13
CA THR A 107 -3.60 11.25 -5.44
C THR A 107 -2.89 10.51 -6.58
N ILE A 108 -1.61 10.19 -6.41
CA ILE A 108 -0.73 9.55 -7.40
C ILE A 108 -0.31 8.16 -6.96
N THR A 109 0.47 7.97 -5.90
CA THR A 109 0.97 6.64 -5.52
C THR A 109 1.36 6.57 -4.06
N CYS A 110 1.27 5.38 -3.49
CA CYS A 110 1.67 5.08 -2.13
C CYS A 110 3.05 4.41 -2.15
N PHE A 111 4.01 4.93 -1.38
CA PHE A 111 5.36 4.40 -1.29
C PHE A 111 5.53 3.43 -0.12
N GLU A 112 5.15 3.86 1.08
CA GLU A 112 5.40 3.12 2.32
C GLU A 112 4.17 3.14 3.24
N LEU A 113 4.02 2.09 4.03
CA LEU A 113 2.94 1.89 4.99
C LEU A 113 3.53 1.57 6.35
N PHE A 114 3.20 2.40 7.35
CA PHE A 114 3.65 2.26 8.73
C PHE A 114 2.46 1.98 9.63
N LYS A 115 2.49 0.90 10.39
CA LYS A 115 1.52 0.69 11.47
C LYS A 115 2.02 1.29 12.77
N ILE A 116 1.18 2.06 13.43
CA ILE A 116 1.44 2.66 14.74
C ILE A 116 0.23 2.38 15.63
N ASP A 117 0.41 1.51 16.63
CA ASP A 117 -0.65 1.04 17.52
C ASP A 117 -1.91 0.59 16.75
N ASN A 118 -2.93 1.46 16.70
CA ASN A 118 -4.25 1.18 16.13
C ASN A 118 -4.54 2.00 14.84
N PHE A 119 -3.53 2.57 14.21
CA PHE A 119 -3.68 3.32 12.96
C PHE A 119 -2.48 3.06 12.03
N PHE A 120 -2.62 3.53 10.80
CA PHE A 120 -1.56 3.55 9.81
C PHE A 120 -1.16 4.97 9.45
N ILE A 121 0.11 5.16 9.14
CA ILE A 121 0.60 6.31 8.39
C ILE A 121 1.05 5.81 7.02
N VAL A 122 0.52 6.44 5.98
CA VAL A 122 0.91 6.18 4.60
C VAL A 122 1.79 7.33 4.15
N HIS A 123 2.96 6.96 3.65
CA HIS A 123 3.83 7.87 2.92
C HIS A 123 3.48 7.73 1.43
N GLY A 124 2.68 8.67 0.93
CA GLY A 124 2.33 8.79 -0.49
C GLY A 124 3.22 9.78 -1.22
N GLU A 125 3.07 9.83 -2.54
CA GLU A 125 3.83 10.73 -3.41
C GLU A 125 3.46 12.19 -3.18
N LEU A 126 2.18 12.52 -3.04
CA LEU A 126 1.73 13.89 -2.79
C LEU A 126 1.16 14.09 -1.40
N GLU A 127 0.83 13.02 -0.69
CA GLU A 127 0.05 13.06 0.53
C GLU A 127 0.65 12.17 1.63
N ILE A 128 0.72 12.72 2.84
CA ILE A 128 0.90 11.95 4.06
C ILE A 128 -0.49 11.73 4.67
N THR A 129 -0.87 10.47 4.83
CA THR A 129 -2.25 10.11 5.20
C THR A 129 -2.26 9.24 6.43
N ARG A 130 -3.11 9.57 7.41
CA ARG A 130 -3.41 8.70 8.54
C ARG A 130 -4.69 7.93 8.30
N LEU A 131 -4.62 6.60 8.42
CA LEU A 131 -5.76 5.69 8.28
C LEU A 131 -6.07 4.99 9.60
N SER A 132 -7.35 4.82 9.91
CA SER A 132 -7.78 3.87 10.94
C SER A 132 -7.48 2.42 10.52
N ILE A 133 -7.53 1.49 11.47
CA ILE A 133 -7.36 0.06 11.18
C ILE A 133 -8.51 -0.51 10.31
N GLU A 134 -9.66 0.18 10.31
CA GLU A 134 -10.82 -0.05 9.45
C GLU A 134 -10.70 0.57 8.06
N GLY A 135 -9.62 1.30 7.77
CA GLY A 135 -9.35 1.88 6.44
C GLY A 135 -9.93 3.27 6.23
N GLU A 136 -10.44 3.94 7.27
CA GLU A 136 -11.00 5.29 7.15
C GLU A 136 -9.87 6.33 7.23
N ILE A 137 -9.91 7.35 6.37
CA ILE A 137 -8.96 8.46 6.43
C ILE A 137 -9.31 9.33 7.66
N GLU A 138 -8.41 9.37 8.65
CA GLU A 138 -8.57 10.20 9.84
C GLU A 138 -8.07 11.64 9.58
N TRP A 139 -6.98 11.78 8.83
CA TRP A 139 -6.51 13.05 8.27
C TRP A 139 -5.55 12.82 7.10
N GLN A 140 -5.36 13.86 6.28
CA GLN A 140 -4.48 13.84 5.13
C GLN A 140 -3.84 15.23 4.95
N HIS A 141 -2.54 15.27 4.67
CA HIS A 141 -1.81 16.50 4.37
C HIS A 141 -1.05 16.37 3.06
N SER A 142 -1.24 17.33 2.16
CA SER A 142 -0.50 17.38 0.90
C SER A 142 0.77 18.22 1.02
N GLY A 143 1.79 17.86 0.25
CA GLY A 143 3.01 18.64 0.05
C GLY A 143 2.85 19.72 -1.02
N ARG A 144 3.86 20.59 -1.15
CA ARG A 144 3.99 21.51 -2.29
C ARG A 144 4.47 20.80 -3.55
N ASP A 145 5.20 19.71 -3.37
CA ASP A 145 5.76 18.85 -4.40
C ASP A 145 5.80 17.41 -3.85
N ILE A 146 6.35 16.48 -4.63
CA ILE A 146 6.41 15.06 -4.29
C ILE A 146 7.25 14.82 -3.03
N PHE A 147 6.79 13.95 -2.12
CA PHE A 147 7.44 13.60 -0.85
C PHE A 147 8.65 12.67 -1.03
N VAL A 148 9.55 13.01 -1.93
CA VAL A 148 10.84 12.34 -2.09
C VAL A 148 11.93 13.38 -2.22
N THR A 149 13.10 13.12 -1.63
CA THR A 149 14.26 14.00 -1.79
C THR A 149 15.01 13.66 -3.08
N GLN A 150 15.75 14.61 -3.64
CA GLN A 150 16.50 14.43 -4.89
C GLN A 150 17.56 13.31 -4.81
N ASN A 151 18.08 13.01 -3.62
CA ASN A 151 19.00 11.90 -3.38
C ASN A 151 18.29 10.60 -2.96
N GLY A 152 16.97 10.61 -2.76
CA GLY A 152 16.18 9.46 -2.33
C GLY A 152 16.47 9.01 -0.89
N GLU A 153 16.99 9.91 -0.05
CA GLU A 153 17.34 9.63 1.34
C GLU A 153 16.74 10.68 2.29
N ASN A 154 16.34 10.24 3.49
CA ASN A 154 15.81 11.10 4.56
C ASN A 154 14.60 11.95 4.11
N ASP A 155 13.80 11.41 3.20
CA ASP A 155 12.53 11.95 2.72
C ASP A 155 11.41 11.74 3.73
N PHE A 156 11.43 10.63 4.47
CA PHE A 156 10.41 10.31 5.45
C PHE A 156 10.97 9.66 6.72
N GLU A 157 10.55 10.13 7.89
CA GLU A 157 10.89 9.55 9.18
C GLU A 157 9.71 9.69 10.16
N ILE A 158 9.48 8.66 10.97
CA ILE A 158 8.60 8.74 12.14
C ILE A 158 9.45 8.54 13.40
N LYS A 159 9.49 9.55 14.26
CA LYS A 159 10.32 9.52 15.47
C LYS A 159 9.69 10.33 16.59
N ASN A 160 9.67 9.76 17.79
CA ASN A 160 9.19 10.42 19.01
C ASN A 160 7.77 11.00 18.87
N GLY A 161 6.88 10.33 18.14
CA GLY A 161 5.50 10.79 17.93
C GLY A 161 5.34 11.88 16.85
N ILE A 162 6.42 12.17 16.12
CA ILE A 162 6.46 13.17 15.05
C ILE A 162 6.71 12.46 13.73
N ILE A 163 5.91 12.82 12.73
CA ILE A 163 6.10 12.45 11.33
C ILE A 163 6.86 13.61 10.68
N ILE A 164 7.98 13.31 10.05
CA ILE A 164 8.81 14.26 9.31
C ILE A 164 8.83 13.80 7.87
N ALA A 165 8.40 14.68 6.96
CA ALA A 165 8.46 14.44 5.53
C ALA A 165 9.20 15.59 4.84
N LYS A 166 9.89 15.30 3.74
CA LYS A 166 10.52 16.30 2.88
C LYS A 166 10.06 16.12 1.45
N ASP A 167 9.76 17.24 0.80
CA ASP A 167 9.46 17.21 -0.63
C ASP A 167 10.72 17.34 -1.50
N TRP A 168 10.53 17.28 -2.82
CA TRP A 168 11.58 17.38 -3.83
C TRP A 168 12.47 18.62 -3.70
N ASP A 169 11.89 19.73 -3.24
CA ASP A 169 12.56 21.00 -3.01
C ASP A 169 13.19 21.10 -1.60
N ASN A 170 13.19 20.00 -0.84
CA ASN A 170 13.62 19.90 0.56
C ASN A 170 12.83 20.79 1.53
N ASN A 171 11.58 21.16 1.20
CA ASN A 171 10.70 21.75 2.22
C ASN A 171 10.39 20.65 3.24
N GLU A 172 10.58 20.96 4.52
CA GLU A 172 10.35 20.02 5.61
C GLU A 172 8.96 20.25 6.22
N TYR A 173 8.22 19.16 6.39
CA TYR A 173 6.88 19.12 6.96
C TYR A 173 6.92 18.27 8.22
N LYS A 174 6.28 18.74 9.29
CA LYS A 174 6.21 18.03 10.57
C LYS A 174 4.79 17.96 11.06
N PHE A 175 4.37 16.76 11.42
CA PHE A 175 3.03 16.50 11.94
C PHE A 175 3.13 15.68 13.24
N ASP A 176 2.28 15.97 14.22
CA ASP A 176 2.00 14.98 15.26
C ASP A 176 1.04 13.91 14.71
N PHE A 177 0.82 12.84 15.47
CA PHE A 177 -0.13 11.80 15.06
C PHE A 177 -1.58 12.29 14.95
N LYS A 178 -1.96 13.41 15.56
CA LYS A 178 -3.29 14.00 15.41
C LYS A 178 -3.42 14.85 14.13
N GLY A 179 -2.35 14.97 13.35
CA GLY A 179 -2.32 15.77 12.13
C GLY A 179 -2.12 17.26 12.38
N ASN A 180 -1.71 17.67 13.59
CA ASN A 180 -1.35 19.06 13.84
C ASN A 180 0.05 19.33 13.27
N VAL A 181 0.17 20.43 12.55
CA VAL A 181 1.46 20.91 12.05
C VAL A 181 2.33 21.37 13.24
N ILE A 182 3.57 20.90 13.28
CA ILE A 182 4.57 21.28 14.27
C ILE A 182 5.57 22.24 13.63
N ASN A 183 5.83 23.37 14.27
CA ASN A 183 6.85 24.34 13.85
C ASN A 183 8.22 24.02 14.46
#